data_AF-A0A7X6FSM3-F1
#
_entry.id   AF-A0A7X6FSM3-F1
#
_cell.length_a   1.000
_cell.length_b   1.000
_cell.length_c   1.000
_cell.angle_alpha   90.00
_cell.angle_beta   90.00
_cell.angle_gamma   90.00
#
_symmetry.space_group_name_H-M   'P 1'
#
loop_
_entity.id
_entity.type
_entity.pdbx_description
1 polymer ?
#
loop_
_entity_poly.entity_id
_entity_poly.type
_entity_poly.pdbx_seq_one_letter_code
_entity_poly.pdbx_strand_id
1 'polypeptide(L)'
;MPVAVRILYGATTIALGEMKELERDDVILPADSEFHGSRSCCLIGDRMAAPVSAVNGGWRIDDHFLPLTGSEWDFDMATEHAMDNSDDDRVANLADIPVTLVFEAGRIALPSQKSNVSIPEV
;
A
#
# COMPACT_ATOMS: atom_id res chain seq x y z
N MET A 1 19.18 -10.02 -7.10
CA MET A 1 17.80 -10.49 -6.92
C MET A 1 16.89 -9.67 -7.82
N PRO A 2 15.86 -10.26 -8.44
CA PRO A 2 14.83 -9.50 -9.13
C PRO A 2 14.15 -8.54 -8.14
N VAL A 3 13.80 -7.34 -8.60
CA VAL A 3 13.14 -6.32 -7.77
C VAL A 3 11.64 -6.43 -7.98
N ALA A 4 10.88 -6.63 -6.90
CA ALA A 4 9.43 -6.70 -6.99
C ALA A 4 8.84 -5.31 -7.26
N VAL A 5 7.90 -5.25 -8.20
CA VAL A 5 7.05 -4.10 -8.48
C VAL A 5 5.63 -4.50 -8.16
N ARG A 6 4.95 -3.75 -7.31
CA ARG A 6 3.57 -4.03 -6.87
C ARG A 6 2.70 -2.84 -7.18
N ILE A 7 1.47 -3.09 -7.61
CA ILE A 7 0.45 -2.05 -7.74
C ILE A 7 -0.53 -2.22 -6.59
N LEU A 8 -0.60 -1.23 -5.71
CA LEU A 8 -1.57 -1.18 -4.63
C LEU A 8 -2.76 -0.36 -5.10
N TYR A 9 -3.94 -0.96 -5.07
CA TYR A 9 -5.20 -0.33 -5.47
C TYR A 9 -5.66 0.68 -4.41
N GLY A 10 -5.57 0.29 -3.13
CA GLY A 10 -5.95 1.08 -1.98
C GLY A 10 -5.81 0.27 -0.69
N ALA A 11 -6.17 0.87 0.43
CA ALA A 11 -6.18 0.21 1.73
C ALA A 11 -7.38 0.66 2.56
N THR A 12 -7.72 -0.11 3.58
CA THR A 12 -8.69 0.28 4.62
C THR A 12 -8.25 -0.30 5.96
N THR A 13 -8.66 0.34 7.05
CA THR A 13 -8.38 -0.15 8.40
C THR A 13 -9.66 -0.68 9.01
N ILE A 14 -9.63 -1.94 9.46
CA ILE A 14 -10.73 -2.61 10.15
C ILE A 14 -10.24 -3.18 11.48
N ALA A 15 -11.14 -3.60 12.36
CA ALA A 15 -10.78 -4.27 13.59
C ALA A 15 -10.39 -5.74 13.35
N LEU A 16 -9.52 -6.30 14.20
CA LEU A 16 -9.07 -7.69 14.10
C LEU A 16 -10.22 -8.69 14.26
N GLY A 17 -11.25 -8.34 15.04
CA GLY A 17 -12.50 -9.10 15.15
C GLY A 17 -13.23 -9.16 13.81
N GLU A 18 -13.46 -8.01 13.18
CA GLU A 18 -14.10 -7.89 11.86
C GLU A 18 -13.32 -8.68 10.80
N MET A 19 -11.99 -8.58 10.80
CA MET A 19 -11.14 -9.34 9.86
C MET A 19 -11.35 -10.85 9.97
N LYS A 20 -11.54 -11.37 11.19
CA LYS A 20 -11.76 -12.80 11.42
C LYS A 20 -13.15 -13.27 11.03
N GLU A 21 -14.11 -12.36 10.97
CA GLU A 21 -15.50 -12.63 10.62
C GLU A 21 -15.77 -12.45 9.12
N LEU A 22 -14.80 -11.98 8.34
CA LEU A 22 -14.93 -11.84 6.88
C LEU A 22 -15.29 -13.19 6.24
N GLU A 23 -16.38 -13.18 5.49
CA GLU A 23 -16.86 -14.31 4.71
C GLU A 23 -16.63 -14.12 3.22
N ARG A 24 -16.84 -15.20 2.47
CA ARG A 24 -16.85 -15.14 1.02
C ARG A 24 -17.98 -14.21 0.57
N ASP A 25 -17.68 -13.39 -0.43
CA ASP A 25 -18.62 -12.44 -1.06
C ASP A 25 -18.88 -11.16 -0.25
N ASP A 26 -18.24 -10.98 0.90
CA ASP A 26 -18.19 -9.69 1.59
C ASP A 26 -17.55 -8.62 0.72
N VAL A 27 -18.11 -7.41 0.79
CA VAL A 27 -17.63 -6.24 0.03
C VAL A 27 -16.90 -5.31 0.97
N ILE A 28 -15.61 -5.13 0.73
CA ILE A 28 -14.77 -4.19 1.48
C ILE A 28 -14.49 -3.00 0.58
N LEU A 29 -14.82 -1.81 1.08
CA LEU A 29 -14.51 -0.56 0.41
C LEU A 29 -13.15 -0.07 0.92
N PRO A 30 -12.16 0.12 0.02
CA PRO A 30 -10.97 0.89 0.35
C PRO A 30 -11.39 2.28 0.85
N ALA A 31 -10.67 2.83 1.81
CA ALA A 31 -11.00 4.13 2.34
C ALA A 31 -10.92 5.21 1.25
N ASP A 32 -12.02 5.91 1.02
CA ASP A 32 -12.01 7.17 0.28
C ASP A 32 -11.35 8.21 1.18
N SER A 33 -10.06 8.46 0.99
CA SER A 33 -9.38 9.51 1.73
C SER A 33 -9.82 10.88 1.21
N GLU A 34 -10.83 11.46 1.85
CA GLU A 34 -11.31 12.81 1.56
C GLU A 34 -10.22 13.88 1.80
N PHE A 35 -9.19 13.57 2.58
CA PHE A 35 -8.10 14.50 2.91
C PHE A 35 -6.85 14.38 2.03
N HIS A 36 -6.58 13.22 1.43
CA HIS A 36 -5.38 12.98 0.63
C HIS A 36 -5.66 11.86 -0.37
N GLY A 37 -6.19 12.19 -1.55
CA GLY A 37 -6.69 11.22 -2.53
C GLY A 37 -5.86 9.94 -2.61
N SER A 38 -6.40 8.85 -2.08
CA SER A 38 -5.81 7.51 -1.99
C SER A 38 -5.70 6.97 -3.40
N ARG A 39 -4.70 7.52 -4.10
CA ARG A 39 -4.35 7.11 -5.44
C ARG A 39 -3.65 5.79 -5.26
N SER A 40 -4.12 4.80 -6.02
CA SER A 40 -3.38 3.58 -6.24
C SER A 40 -1.90 3.92 -6.46
N CYS A 41 -0.97 3.12 -5.94
CA CYS A 41 0.45 3.41 -6.06
C CYS A 41 1.24 2.23 -6.60
N CYS A 42 2.38 2.53 -7.20
CA CYS A 42 3.39 1.57 -7.59
C CYS A 42 4.48 1.53 -6.51
N LEU A 43 4.71 0.35 -5.93
CA LEU A 43 5.83 0.11 -5.03
C LEU A 43 6.96 -0.60 -5.74
N ILE A 44 8.19 -0.13 -5.53
CA ILE A 44 9.41 -0.79 -5.99
C ILE A 44 10.22 -1.24 -4.78
N GLY A 45 10.40 -2.57 -4.65
CA GLY A 45 11.21 -3.19 -3.60
C GLY A 45 10.79 -2.81 -2.18
N ASP A 46 9.50 -2.47 -1.98
CA ASP A 46 8.91 -1.98 -0.74
C ASP A 46 9.67 -0.78 -0.12
N ARG A 47 10.28 0.06 -0.95
CA ARG A 47 11.08 1.22 -0.52
C ARG A 47 10.72 2.53 -1.19
N MET A 48 10.20 2.47 -2.40
CA MET A 48 9.84 3.63 -3.20
C MET A 48 8.39 3.50 -3.64
N ALA A 49 7.64 4.59 -3.60
CA ALA A 49 6.26 4.67 -4.04
C ALA A 49 6.10 5.76 -5.11
N ALA A 50 5.23 5.54 -6.07
CA ALA A 50 4.78 6.56 -7.02
C ALA A 50 3.27 6.45 -7.23
N PRO A 51 2.54 7.56 -7.39
CA PRO A 51 1.12 7.51 -7.70
C PRO A 51 0.91 6.89 -9.08
N VAL A 52 -0.15 6.08 -9.21
CA VAL A 52 -0.59 5.51 -10.47
C VAL A 52 -2.07 5.68 -10.71
N SER A 53 -2.43 5.77 -11.98
CA SER A 53 -3.81 5.75 -12.45
C SER A 53 -4.07 4.51 -13.30
N ALA A 54 -5.26 3.92 -13.12
CA ALA A 54 -5.75 2.90 -14.02
C ALA A 54 -6.05 3.51 -15.40
N VAL A 55 -5.61 2.83 -16.45
CA VAL A 55 -5.85 3.21 -17.85
C VAL A 55 -6.34 1.99 -18.63
N ASN A 56 -6.91 2.21 -19.82
CA ASN A 56 -7.32 1.11 -20.68
C ASN A 56 -6.12 0.20 -20.97
N GLY A 57 -6.17 -1.03 -20.43
CA GLY A 57 -5.12 -2.04 -20.62
C GLY A 57 -4.00 -2.04 -19.59
N GLY A 58 -4.07 -1.26 -18.49
CA GLY A 58 -3.08 -1.37 -17.42
C GLY A 58 -3.01 -0.17 -16.48
N TRP A 59 -1.79 0.14 -16.04
CA TRP A 59 -1.48 1.17 -15.05
C TRP A 59 -0.50 2.17 -15.63
N ARG A 60 -0.70 3.46 -15.31
CA ARG A 60 0.22 4.55 -15.66
C ARG A 60 0.80 5.14 -14.39
N ILE A 61 2.11 5.37 -14.39
CA ILE A 61 2.78 6.15 -13.35
C ILE A 61 2.53 7.64 -13.63
N ASP A 62 1.93 8.32 -12.66
CA ASP A 62 1.48 9.71 -12.82
C ASP A 62 2.55 10.72 -12.39
N ASP A 63 3.45 10.32 -11.47
CA ASP A 63 4.53 11.17 -10.97
C ASP A 63 5.78 10.35 -10.61
N HIS A 64 6.86 11.02 -10.20
CA HIS A 64 8.12 10.41 -9.81
C HIS A 64 8.02 9.55 -8.54
N PHE A 65 8.99 8.63 -8.41
CA PHE A 65 9.12 7.82 -7.21
C PHE A 65 9.68 8.64 -6.05
N LEU A 66 9.03 8.51 -4.89
CA LEU A 66 9.46 9.04 -3.61
C LEU A 66 9.74 7.89 -2.64
N PRO A 67 10.58 8.09 -1.61
CA PRO A 67 10.72 7.11 -0.53
C PRO A 67 9.35 6.76 0.06
N LEU A 68 9.13 5.46 0.31
CA LEU A 68 7.88 4.96 0.91
C LEU A 68 7.72 5.48 2.34
N THR A 69 8.80 5.48 3.12
CA THR A 69 8.79 5.93 4.51
C THR A 69 8.39 7.40 4.61
N GLY A 70 7.35 7.67 5.42
CA GLY A 70 6.79 9.01 5.59
C GLY A 70 5.97 9.52 4.38
N SER A 71 5.68 8.65 3.40
CA SER A 71 4.73 8.96 2.32
C SER A 71 3.30 8.61 2.73
N GLU A 72 2.32 9.09 1.97
CA GLU A 72 0.90 8.73 2.16
C GLU A 72 0.60 7.24 1.98
N TRP A 73 1.52 6.48 1.36
CA TRP A 73 1.44 5.03 1.18
C TRP A 73 2.22 4.24 2.23
N ASP A 74 2.77 4.93 3.24
CA ASP A 74 3.41 4.29 4.38
C ASP A 74 2.34 3.73 5.34
N PHE A 75 1.79 2.57 4.97
CA PHE A 75 0.73 1.92 5.75
C PHE A 75 1.18 1.47 7.14
N ASP A 76 2.50 1.36 7.36
CA ASP A 76 3.07 0.97 8.65
C ASP A 76 2.91 2.09 9.71
N MET A 77 2.57 3.32 9.30
CA MET A 77 2.47 4.50 10.19
C MET A 77 1.04 5.04 10.37
N ALA A 78 0.00 4.42 9.81
CA ALA A 78 -1.39 4.82 10.07
C ALA A 78 -1.90 4.46 11.49
N THR A 79 -1.03 3.87 12.33
CA THR A 79 -1.36 3.42 13.70
C THR A 79 -1.09 4.48 14.77
N GLU A 80 -0.58 5.67 14.42
CA GLU A 80 -0.29 6.73 15.41
C GLU A 80 -1.45 7.73 15.65
N HIS A 81 -2.57 7.60 14.94
CA HIS A 81 -3.76 8.39 15.23
C HIS A 81 -4.73 7.64 16.15
N ALA A 82 -4.68 8.01 17.44
CA ALA A 82 -5.61 7.69 18.54
C ALA A 82 -5.28 6.48 19.44
N MET A 83 -4.07 6.40 20.00
CA MET A 83 -3.95 6.01 21.41
C MET A 83 -4.01 7.29 22.25
N ASP A 84 -5.22 7.76 22.53
CA ASP A 84 -5.44 8.74 23.59
C ASP A 84 -5.09 8.03 24.91
N ASN A 85 -3.87 8.27 25.40
CA ASN A 85 -3.37 7.74 26.65
C ASN A 85 -4.05 8.45 27.82
N SER A 86 -5.35 8.21 28.03
CA SER A 86 -5.94 8.38 29.35
C SER A 86 -5.74 7.07 30.11
N ASP A 87 -4.76 7.09 31.01
CA ASP A 87 -4.62 6.17 32.14
C ASP A 87 -6.00 5.95 32.78
N ASP A 88 -6.58 4.77 32.58
CA ASP A 88 -7.33 3.94 33.54
C ASP A 88 -8.26 3.01 32.72
N ASP A 89 -8.16 1.70 32.96
CA ASP A 89 -8.98 0.64 32.35
C ASP A 89 -8.99 0.51 30.82
N ARG A 90 -8.19 -0.42 30.28
CA ARG A 90 -8.62 -1.36 29.22
C ARG A 90 -7.57 -2.44 29.00
N VAL A 91 -7.88 -3.66 29.42
CA VAL A 91 -7.46 -4.83 28.66
C VAL A 91 -8.09 -4.63 27.28
N ALA A 92 -7.33 -4.08 26.33
CA ALA A 92 -7.81 -3.92 24.96
C ALA A 92 -8.30 -5.30 24.50
N ASN A 93 -9.58 -5.40 24.15
CA ASN A 93 -10.10 -6.63 23.60
C ASN A 93 -9.30 -6.92 22.33
N LEU A 94 -8.76 -8.13 22.19
CA LEU A 94 -8.00 -8.52 21.01
C LEU A 94 -8.80 -8.27 19.73
N ALA A 95 -10.13 -8.31 19.80
CA ALA A 95 -11.03 -7.99 18.70
C ALA A 95 -10.91 -6.54 18.19
N ASP A 96 -10.55 -5.58 19.04
CA ASP A 96 -10.54 -4.14 18.72
C ASP A 96 -9.19 -3.66 18.14
N ILE A 97 -8.21 -4.56 17.97
CA ILE A 97 -6.90 -4.20 17.41
C ILE A 97 -7.08 -3.72 15.96
N PRO A 98 -6.60 -2.53 15.58
CA PRO A 98 -6.69 -2.07 14.19
C PRO A 98 -5.77 -2.90 13.28
N VAL A 99 -6.30 -3.29 12.13
CA VAL A 99 -5.60 -4.03 11.07
C VAL A 99 -5.81 -3.33 9.74
N THR A 100 -4.71 -2.98 9.08
CA THR A 100 -4.75 -2.41 7.73
C THR A 100 -4.81 -3.52 6.68
N LEU A 101 -5.91 -3.55 5.93
CA LEU A 101 -6.06 -4.37 4.74
C LEU A 101 -5.57 -3.59 3.51
N VAL A 102 -4.62 -4.16 2.77
CA VAL A 102 -4.07 -3.58 1.54
C VAL A 102 -4.50 -4.40 0.33
N PHE A 103 -5.11 -3.74 -0.64
CA PHE A 103 -5.58 -4.37 -1.88
C PHE A 103 -4.52 -4.25 -2.96
N GLU A 104 -3.93 -5.36 -3.39
CA GLU A 104 -2.94 -5.41 -4.47
C GLU A 104 -3.62 -5.74 -5.81
N ALA A 105 -3.48 -4.86 -6.81
CA ALA A 105 -4.01 -5.09 -8.16
C ALA A 105 -3.12 -6.00 -9.01
N GLY A 106 -1.83 -6.09 -8.67
CA GLY A 106 -0.90 -6.98 -9.37
C GLY A 106 0.56 -6.80 -8.96
N ARG A 107 1.40 -7.75 -9.40
CA ARG A 107 2.83 -7.77 -9.14
C ARG A 107 3.62 -8.23 -10.35
N ILE A 108 4.78 -7.60 -10.55
CA ILE A 108 5.75 -7.96 -11.57
C ILE A 108 7.12 -8.07 -10.90
N ALA A 109 7.91 -9.07 -11.27
CA ALA A 109 9.32 -9.15 -10.87
C ALA A 109 10.17 -8.53 -11.98
N LEU A 110 10.81 -7.39 -11.71
CA LEU A 110 11.77 -6.82 -12.65
C LEU A 110 13.05 -7.67 -12.66
N PRO A 111 13.55 -8.08 -13.84
CA PRO A 111 14.82 -8.77 -13.92
C PRO A 111 15.94 -7.83 -13.44
N SER A 112 16.87 -8.35 -12.64
CA SER A 112 18.07 -7.59 -12.26
C SER A 112 18.99 -7.47 -13.48
N GLN A 113 18.83 -6.43 -14.30
CA GLN A 113 19.72 -6.20 -15.43
C GLN A 113 21.10 -5.74 -14.92
N LYS A 114 22.13 -6.55 -15.16
CA LYS A 114 23.43 -6.01 -15.61
C LYS A 114 23.29 -5.80 -17.11
N SER A 115 22.77 -4.67 -17.55
CA SER A 115 22.82 -4.29 -18.96
C SER A 115 24.22 -3.79 -19.28
N ASN A 116 25.06 -4.64 -19.89
CA ASN A 116 26.18 -4.17 -20.70
C ASN A 116 25.57 -3.47 -21.92
N VAL A 117 25.38 -2.16 -21.81
CA VAL A 117 25.09 -1.32 -22.96
C VAL A 117 26.42 -1.17 -23.71
N SER A 118 26.61 -1.98 -24.74
CA SER A 118 27.57 -1.65 -25.80
C SER A 118 26.97 -0.51 -26.60
N ILE A 119 27.53 0.69 -26.42
CA ILE A 119 27.30 1.81 -27.33
C ILE A 119 28.00 1.43 -28.64
N PRO A 120 27.31 1.33 -29.79
CA PRO A 120 28.02 1.21 -31.06
C PRO A 120 28.71 2.56 -31.33
N GLU A 121 30.04 2.53 -31.48
CA GLU A 121 30.78 3.65 -32.07
C GLU A 121 30.29 3.86 -33.50
N VAL A 122 29.99 5.13 -33.84
CA VAL A 122 29.74 5.61 -35.20
C VAL A 122 31.03 6.20 -35.74
#